data_AF-A0A7W8URV0-F1
#
_entry.id   AF-A0A7W8URV0-F1
#
_cell.length_a   1.000
_cell.length_b   1.000
_cell.length_c   1.000
_cell.angle_alpha   90.00
_cell.angle_beta   90.00
_cell.angle_gamma   90.00
#
_symmetry.space_group_name_H-M   'P 1'
#
loop_
_entity.id
_entity.type
_entity.pdbx_description
1 polymer ?
#
loop_
_entity_poly.entity_id
_entity_poly.type
_entity_poly.pdbx_seq_one_letter_code
_entity_poly.pdbx_strand_id
1 'polypeptide(L)'
;MNRDEVLSTLPGNDEFQAAPNYKKKEIVARLIRTILDQLDGEQRSPDRWEAEHLVAANGYLLSDWYSAATTAAVKALAPPHERANPETWARTDDTITTRALRDGLDYAAGKPARNG
;
A
#
# COMPACT_ATOMS: atom_id res chain seq x y z
N MET A 1 -6.55 3.65 -11.56
CA MET A 1 -5.77 4.45 -10.60
C MET A 1 -4.92 5.47 -11.33
N ASN A 2 -4.76 6.66 -10.75
CA ASN A 2 -3.92 7.72 -11.28
C ASN A 2 -2.57 7.72 -10.54
N ARG A 3 -1.59 7.02 -11.13
CA ARG A 3 -0.26 6.80 -10.52
C ARG A 3 0.47 8.10 -10.22
N ASP A 4 0.44 9.08 -11.13
CA ASP A 4 1.16 10.34 -10.97
C ASP A 4 0.61 11.16 -9.82
N GLU A 5 -0.72 11.18 -9.66
CA GLU A 5 -1.38 11.83 -8.53
C GLU A 5 -0.95 11.22 -7.20
N VAL A 6 -0.92 9.88 -7.09
CA VAL A 6 -0.47 9.21 -5.87
C VAL A 6 1.00 9.50 -5.57
N LEU A 7 1.87 9.40 -6.59
CA LEU A 7 3.30 9.63 -6.41
C LEU A 7 3.64 11.08 -6.06
N SER A 8 2.83 12.04 -6.52
CA SER A 8 3.00 13.46 -6.17
C SER A 8 2.83 13.74 -4.66
N THR A 9 2.23 12.82 -3.90
CA THR A 9 2.06 12.95 -2.45
C THR A 9 3.32 12.57 -1.65
N LEU A 10 4.32 11.97 -2.30
CA LEU A 10 5.55 11.52 -1.65
C LEU A 10 6.59 12.64 -1.57
N PRO A 11 7.31 12.76 -0.44
CA PRO A 11 8.48 13.61 -0.38
C PRO A 11 9.61 13.07 -1.28
N GLY A 12 10.60 13.92 -1.56
CA GLY A 12 11.80 13.49 -2.28
C GLY A 12 12.56 12.38 -1.52
N ASN A 13 13.37 11.57 -2.24
CA ASN A 13 14.10 10.46 -1.62
C ASN A 13 15.01 10.93 -0.47
N ASP A 14 15.74 12.02 -0.64
CA ASP A 14 16.67 12.52 0.38
C ASP A 14 15.92 13.01 1.63
N GLU A 15 14.80 13.69 1.44
CA GLU A 15 13.89 14.11 2.51
C GLU A 15 13.33 12.89 3.25
N PHE A 16 12.89 11.87 2.50
CA PHE A 16 12.40 10.63 3.08
C PHE A 16 13.49 9.91 3.90
N GLN A 17 14.72 9.78 3.38
CA GLN A 17 15.80 9.12 4.10
C GLN A 17 16.22 9.87 5.38
N ALA A 18 16.24 11.21 5.32
CA ALA A 18 16.57 12.06 6.46
C ALA A 18 15.48 12.11 7.54
N ALA A 19 14.23 11.75 7.20
CA ALA A 19 13.12 11.79 8.13
C ALA A 19 13.29 10.78 9.30
N PRO A 20 12.87 11.14 10.52
CA PRO A 20 12.81 10.21 11.64
C PRO A 20 11.74 9.12 11.40
N ASN A 21 11.89 7.97 12.06
CA ASN A 21 11.03 6.78 11.82
C ASN A 21 9.53 7.07 11.93
N TYR A 22 9.11 7.87 12.92
CA TYR A 22 7.69 8.23 13.07
C TYR A 22 7.15 9.02 11.85
N LYS A 23 7.97 9.89 11.24
CA LYS A 23 7.61 10.58 10.00
C LYS A 23 7.59 9.66 8.80
N LYS A 24 8.58 8.76 8.67
CA LYS A 24 8.58 7.73 7.62
C LYS A 24 7.32 6.86 7.69
N LYS A 25 6.92 6.45 8.90
CA LYS A 25 5.68 5.72 9.16
C LYS A 25 4.44 6.50 8.70
N GLU A 26 4.33 7.77 9.06
CA GLU A 26 3.23 8.66 8.61
C GLU A 26 3.18 8.78 7.08
N ILE A 27 4.32 8.98 6.43
CA ILE A 27 4.44 9.11 4.97
C ILE A 27 3.95 7.83 4.27
N VAL A 28 4.47 6.67 4.69
CA VAL A 28 4.08 5.38 4.10
C VAL A 28 2.61 5.08 4.36
N ALA A 29 2.11 5.32 5.58
CA ALA A 29 0.71 5.09 5.90
C ALA A 29 -0.22 5.98 5.06
N ARG A 30 0.18 7.24 4.80
CA ARG A 30 -0.53 8.15 3.91
C ARG A 30 -0.52 7.65 2.47
N LEU A 31 0.63 7.19 1.96
CA LEU A 31 0.72 6.60 0.62
C LEU A 31 -0.26 5.45 0.43
N ILE A 32 -0.25 4.47 1.34
CA ILE A 32 -1.15 3.31 1.28
C ILE A 32 -2.60 3.77 1.35
N ARG A 33 -2.93 4.73 2.22
CA ARG A 33 -4.28 5.31 2.30
C ARG A 33 -4.72 5.94 0.98
N THR A 34 -3.88 6.75 0.35
CA THR A 34 -4.22 7.40 -0.93
C THR A 34 -4.53 6.37 -2.02
N ILE A 35 -3.79 5.26 -2.07
CA ILE A 35 -4.07 4.17 -3.01
C ILE A 35 -5.46 3.56 -2.75
N LEU A 36 -5.78 3.26 -1.49
CA LEU A 36 -7.08 2.71 -1.10
C LEU A 36 -8.23 3.70 -1.36
N ASP A 37 -7.99 5.01 -1.17
CA ASP A 37 -8.96 6.06 -1.47
C ASP A 37 -9.26 6.15 -2.98
N GLN A 38 -8.26 5.97 -3.86
CA GLN A 38 -8.48 5.91 -5.30
C GLN A 38 -9.28 4.67 -5.73
N LEU A 39 -9.00 3.50 -5.14
CA LEU A 39 -9.78 2.28 -5.38
C LEU A 39 -11.25 2.46 -5.02
N ASP A 40 -11.53 3.10 -3.88
CA ASP A 40 -12.89 3.40 -3.45
C ASP A 40 -13.55 4.44 -4.37
N GLY A 41 -12.81 5.46 -4.82
CA GLY A 41 -13.30 6.43 -5.82
C GLY A 41 -13.66 5.78 -7.17
N GLU A 42 -12.94 4.72 -7.54
CA GLU A 42 -13.22 3.87 -8.71
C GLU A 42 -14.33 2.84 -8.47
N GLN A 43 -14.89 2.78 -7.26
CA GLN A 43 -15.93 1.83 -6.84
C GLN A 43 -15.56 0.36 -7.12
N ARG A 44 -14.29 0.00 -6.92
CA ARG A 44 -13.80 -1.35 -7.16
C ARG A 44 -12.92 -1.87 -6.03
N SER A 45 -12.90 -3.19 -5.89
CA SER A 45 -11.91 -3.88 -5.07
C SER A 45 -10.54 -3.86 -5.77
N PRO A 46 -9.44 -3.95 -5.00
CA PRO A 46 -8.13 -4.23 -5.58
C PRO A 46 -8.17 -5.56 -6.32
N ASP A 47 -7.50 -5.63 -7.46
CA ASP A 47 -7.22 -6.93 -8.09
C ASP A 47 -6.12 -7.69 -7.33
N ARG A 48 -5.83 -8.90 -7.78
CA ARG A 48 -4.84 -9.78 -7.13
C ARG A 48 -3.45 -9.14 -7.00
N TRP A 49 -2.98 -8.42 -8.02
CA TRP A 49 -1.67 -7.78 -8.00
C TRP A 49 -1.63 -6.62 -7.01
N GLU A 50 -2.66 -5.78 -7.06
CA GLU A 50 -2.81 -4.64 -6.16
C GLU A 50 -2.93 -5.12 -4.71
N ALA A 51 -3.77 -6.12 -4.44
CA ALA A 51 -3.99 -6.68 -3.12
C ALA A 51 -2.72 -7.31 -2.53
N GLU A 52 -1.95 -8.05 -3.33
CA GLU A 52 -0.72 -8.67 -2.87
C GLU A 52 0.31 -7.63 -2.43
N HIS A 53 0.54 -6.63 -3.26
CA HIS A 53 1.49 -5.58 -2.95
C HIS A 53 1.03 -4.66 -1.81
N LEU A 54 -0.27 -4.41 -1.66
CA LEU A 54 -0.81 -3.66 -0.53
C LEU A 54 -0.72 -4.43 0.79
N VAL A 55 -0.92 -5.76 0.78
CA VAL A 55 -0.64 -6.59 1.96
C VAL A 55 0.83 -6.55 2.33
N ALA A 56 1.73 -6.72 1.35
CA ALA A 56 3.16 -6.64 1.60
C ALA A 56 3.56 -5.26 2.17
N ALA A 57 2.99 -4.18 1.63
CA ALA A 57 3.22 -2.82 2.13
C ALA A 57 2.78 -2.67 3.59
N ASN A 58 1.59 -3.16 3.96
CA ASN A 58 1.13 -3.17 5.35
C ASN A 58 2.05 -3.99 6.27
N GLY A 59 2.50 -5.16 5.82
CA GLY A 59 3.44 -6.01 6.57
C GLY A 59 4.80 -5.33 6.79
N TYR A 60 5.35 -4.68 5.77
CA TYR A 60 6.59 -3.91 5.90
C TYR A 60 6.43 -2.67 6.77
N LEU A 61 5.29 -1.99 6.69
CA LEU A 61 4.98 -0.86 7.57
C LEU A 61 4.93 -1.28 9.03
N LEU A 62 4.33 -2.44 9.33
CA LEU A 62 4.27 -3.02 10.66
C LEU A 62 5.67 -3.37 11.21
N SER A 63 6.57 -3.83 10.33
CA SER A 63 7.95 -4.18 10.67
C SER A 63 8.94 -3.00 10.63
N ASP A 64 8.45 -1.76 10.49
CA ASP A 64 9.26 -0.54 10.33
C ASP A 64 10.22 -0.54 9.11
N TRP A 65 9.94 -1.37 8.09
CA TRP A 65 10.71 -1.45 6.85
C TRP A 65 10.19 -0.45 5.80
N TYR A 66 10.31 0.84 6.09
CA TYR A 66 9.58 1.89 5.35
C TYR A 66 9.93 1.99 3.85
N SER A 67 11.19 1.77 3.47
CA SER A 67 11.59 1.76 2.05
C SER A 67 10.97 0.58 1.29
N ALA A 68 10.92 -0.60 1.90
CA ALA A 68 10.27 -1.77 1.34
C ALA A 68 8.75 -1.59 1.26
N ALA A 69 8.14 -1.00 2.30
CA ALA A 69 6.73 -0.66 2.32
C ALA A 69 6.35 0.32 1.20
N THR A 70 7.15 1.37 1.00
CA THR A 70 6.98 2.33 -0.10
C THR A 70 7.09 1.62 -1.45
N THR A 71 8.11 0.79 -1.63
CA THR A 71 8.33 0.06 -2.89
C THR A 71 7.17 -0.87 -3.21
N ALA A 72 6.66 -1.60 -2.22
CA ALA A 72 5.49 -2.46 -2.38
C ALA A 72 4.24 -1.65 -2.74
N ALA A 73 3.95 -0.56 -2.02
CA ALA A 73 2.83 0.32 -2.33
C ALA A 73 2.92 0.92 -3.75
N VAL A 74 4.11 1.34 -4.19
CA VAL A 74 4.32 1.83 -5.57
C VAL A 74 4.13 0.73 -6.60
N LYS A 75 4.53 -0.52 -6.32
CA LYS A 75 4.27 -1.66 -7.23
C LYS A 75 2.77 -1.91 -7.41
N ALA A 76 1.94 -1.70 -6.39
CA ALA A 76 0.49 -1.83 -6.51
C ALA A 76 -0.10 -0.87 -7.57
N LEU A 77 0.54 0.29 -7.82
CA LEU A 77 0.11 1.27 -8.83
C LEU A 77 0.47 0.89 -10.28
N ALA A 78 1.23 -0.20 -10.49
CA ALA A 78 1.66 -0.57 -11.83
C ALA A 78 0.44 -0.86 -12.74
N PRO A 79 0.36 -0.29 -13.95
CA PRO A 79 -0.68 -0.63 -14.91
C PRO A 79 -0.52 -2.08 -15.39
N PRO A 80 -1.60 -2.76 -15.84
CA PRO A 80 -1.58 -4.19 -16.14
C PRO A 80 -0.44 -4.67 -17.05
N HIS A 81 -0.02 -3.85 -18.03
CA HIS A 81 1.04 -4.19 -18.98
C HIS A 81 2.47 -4.10 -18.40
N GLU A 82 2.66 -3.44 -17.25
CA GLU A 82 3.95 -3.35 -16.54
C GLU A 82 4.10 -4.44 -15.46
N ARG A 83 3.05 -5.20 -15.19
CA ARG A 83 3.02 -6.20 -14.11
C ARG A 83 3.74 -7.47 -14.56
N ALA A 84 4.59 -8.00 -13.68
CA ALA A 84 5.15 -9.33 -13.89
C ALA A 84 4.01 -10.37 -13.87
N ASN A 85 4.11 -11.42 -14.70
CA ASN A 85 3.00 -12.31 -15.03
C ASN A 85 2.31 -12.90 -13.75
N PRO A 86 1.08 -12.48 -13.41
CA PRO A 86 0.44 -12.79 -12.12
C PRO A 86 0.11 -14.28 -11.95
N GLU A 87 0.05 -15.05 -13.04
CA GLU A 87 -0.19 -16.50 -13.01
C GLU A 87 0.95 -17.30 -12.33
N THR A 88 2.13 -16.71 -12.18
CA THR A 88 3.27 -17.35 -11.51
C THR A 88 3.31 -17.12 -10.00
N TRP A 89 2.41 -16.29 -9.45
CA TRP A 89 2.47 -15.85 -8.05
C TRP A 89 1.40 -16.55 -7.20
N ALA A 90 1.80 -17.10 -6.06
CA ALA A 90 1.15 -18.22 -5.37
C ALA A 90 -0.13 -17.88 -4.56
N ARG A 91 -0.72 -16.69 -4.71
CA ARG A 91 -1.89 -16.31 -3.90
C ARG A 91 -3.20 -16.83 -4.49
N THR A 92 -3.66 -17.99 -4.05
CA THR A 92 -4.91 -18.62 -4.51
C THR A 92 -6.20 -17.98 -3.98
N ASP A 93 -6.12 -17.03 -3.05
CA ASP A 93 -7.29 -16.40 -2.42
C ASP A 93 -7.56 -14.99 -2.95
N ASP A 94 -8.69 -14.83 -3.64
CA ASP A 94 -9.23 -13.55 -4.14
C ASP A 94 -10.06 -12.80 -3.07
N THR A 95 -9.94 -13.18 -1.79
CA THR A 95 -10.80 -12.69 -0.70
C THR A 95 -10.38 -11.35 -0.08
N ILE A 96 -9.30 -10.73 -0.58
CA ILE A 96 -8.79 -9.48 -0.01
C ILE A 96 -9.62 -8.29 -0.47
N THR A 97 -10.37 -7.72 0.47
CA THR A 97 -11.19 -6.52 0.26
C THR A 97 -10.40 -5.26 0.61
N THR A 98 -10.79 -4.12 0.02
CA THR A 98 -10.28 -2.79 0.42
C THR A 98 -10.44 -2.56 1.93
N ARG A 99 -11.56 -3.03 2.51
CA ARG A 99 -11.81 -2.96 3.95
C ARG A 99 -10.74 -3.69 4.76
N ALA A 100 -10.41 -4.93 4.42
CA ALA A 100 -9.38 -5.70 5.12
C ALA A 100 -8.01 -5.01 5.04
N LEU A 101 -7.67 -4.41 3.90
CA LEU A 101 -6.44 -3.64 3.73
C LEU A 101 -6.43 -2.36 4.58
N ARG A 102 -7.57 -1.67 4.71
CA ARG A 102 -7.73 -0.50 5.59
C ARG A 102 -7.57 -0.87 7.06
N ASP A 103 -8.20 -1.96 7.49
CA ASP A 103 -8.09 -2.44 8.88
C ASP A 103 -6.64 -2.82 9.21
N GLY A 104 -5.95 -3.50 8.28
CA GLY A 104 -4.52 -3.79 8.40
C GLY A 104 -3.64 -2.54 8.45
N LEU A 105 -3.95 -1.52 7.64
CA LEU A 105 -3.25 -0.24 7.64
C LEU A 105 -3.44 0.50 8.97
N ASP A 106 -4.67 0.56 9.48
CA ASP A 106 -4.95 1.22 10.77
C ASP A 106 -4.18 0.53 11.90
N TYR A 107 -4.15 -0.81 11.91
CA TYR A 107 -3.33 -1.59 12.85
C TYR A 107 -1.83 -1.29 12.71
N ALA A 108 -1.28 -1.37 11.49
CA ALA A 108 0.13 -1.10 11.22
C ALA A 108 0.54 0.35 11.59
N ALA A 109 -0.36 1.31 11.38
CA ALA A 109 -0.19 2.71 11.77
C ALA A 109 -0.20 2.94 13.30
N GLY A 110 -0.50 1.91 14.10
CA GLY A 110 -0.52 1.98 15.56
C GLY A 110 -1.89 2.36 16.13
N LYS A 111 -2.96 2.32 15.34
CA LYS A 111 -4.32 2.36 15.88
C LYS A 111 -4.71 0.95 16.33
N PRO A 112 -5.50 0.78 17.40
CA PRO A 112 -6.08 -0.52 17.70
C PRO A 112 -6.91 -1.00 16.51
N ALA A 113 -6.79 -2.30 16.19
CA ALA A 113 -7.63 -2.91 15.16
C ALA A 113 -9.10 -2.70 15.54
N ARG A 114 -9.94 -2.35 14.56
CA ARG A 114 -11.38 -2.30 14.77
C ARG A 114 -11.88 -3.75 14.87
N ASN A 115 -12.05 -4.22 16.11
CA ASN A 115 -12.69 -5.50 16.35
C ASN A 115 -14.09 -5.46 15.70
N GLY A 116 -14.33 -6.38 14.76
CA GLY A 116 -15.60 -6.56 14.07
C GLY A 116 -16.65 -7.20 14.95
#